data_AF-A0A7H4N3D6-F1
#
_entry.id   AF-A0A7H4N3D6-F1
#
_cell.length_a   1.000
_cell.length_b   1.000
_cell.length_c   1.000
_cell.angle_alpha   90.00
_cell.angle_beta   90.00
_cell.angle_gamma   90.00
#
_symmetry.space_group_name_H-M   'P 1'
#
loop_
_entity.id
_entity.type
_entity.pdbx_description
1 polymer ?
#
loop_
_entity_poly.entity_id
_entity_poly.type
_entity_poly.pdbx_seq_one_letter_code
_entity_poly.pdbx_strand_id
1 'polypeptide(L)'
;MGMAEQLLMGAAGGMAKEGFIPFATTYAAFATRRAYDFIHQVIAEEHLNVKICAALPGLTTRLRAEPSGNGRSGDYARHSRHGHRRIPAMRWR
;
A
#
# COMPACT_ATOMS: atom_id res chain seq x y z
N MET A 1 -6.50 16.91 -13.32
CA MET A 1 -5.67 15.81 -13.85
C MET A 1 -5.57 14.73 -12.76
N GLY A 2 -6.24 13.58 -12.92
CA GLY A 2 -6.36 12.53 -11.88
C GLY A 2 -6.07 11.11 -12.39
N MET A 3 -5.36 10.99 -13.51
CA MET A 3 -5.18 9.77 -14.31
C MET A 3 -3.72 9.28 -14.31
N ALA A 4 -2.96 9.55 -13.26
CA ALA A 4 -1.52 9.34 -13.25
C ALA A 4 -1.14 7.85 -13.43
N GLU A 5 -1.84 6.95 -12.75
CA GLU A 5 -1.56 5.51 -12.83
C GLU A 5 -2.01 4.89 -14.14
N GLN A 6 -3.07 5.42 -14.76
CA GLN A 6 -3.49 4.97 -16.09
C GLN A 6 -2.48 5.40 -17.16
N LEU A 7 -1.99 6.65 -17.07
CA LEU A 7 -0.91 7.13 -17.93
C LEU A 7 0.38 6.34 -17.70
N LEU A 8 0.70 5.98 -16.46
CA LEU A 8 1.84 5.11 -16.14
C LEU A 8 1.73 3.76 -16.86
N MET A 9 0.57 3.10 -16.79
CA MET A 9 0.37 1.81 -17.47
C MET A 9 0.36 1.94 -18.99
N GLY A 10 -0.24 3.01 -19.53
CA GLY A 10 -0.22 3.29 -20.97
C GLY A 10 1.18 3.56 -21.51
N ALA A 11 1.98 4.35 -20.79
CA ALA A 11 3.37 4.62 -21.14
C ALA A 11 4.23 3.36 -21.05
N ALA A 12 4.02 2.51 -20.03
CA ALA A 12 4.68 1.22 -19.91
C ALA A 12 4.32 0.29 -21.09
N GLY A 13 3.04 0.23 -21.49
CA GLY A 13 2.63 -0.50 -22.68
C GLY A 13 3.34 0.01 -23.95
N GLY A 14 3.38 1.33 -24.15
CA GLY A 14 4.09 1.93 -25.28
C GLY A 14 5.58 1.59 -25.31
N MET A 15 6.27 1.70 -24.17
CA MET A 15 7.69 1.31 -24.07
C MET A 15 7.92 -0.18 -24.36
N ALA A 16 7.01 -1.05 -23.94
CA ALA A 16 7.11 -2.47 -24.24
C ALA A 16 6.94 -2.78 -25.74
N LYS A 17 6.10 -2.02 -26.45
CA LYS A 17 5.96 -2.13 -27.91
C LYS A 17 7.22 -1.71 -28.67
N GLU A 18 7.94 -0.71 -28.16
CA GLU A 18 9.24 -0.29 -28.70
C GLU A 18 10.39 -1.25 -28.37
N GLY A 19 10.10 -2.39 -27.72
CA GLY A 19 11.09 -3.44 -27.42
C GLY A 19 11.81 -3.30 -26.08
N PHE A 20 11.41 -2.35 -25.23
CA PHE A 20 11.95 -2.24 -23.86
C PHE A 20 11.21 -3.17 -22.89
N ILE A 21 11.80 -3.36 -21.70
CA ILE A 21 11.18 -4.14 -20.60
C ILE A 21 10.89 -3.18 -19.43
N PRO A 22 9.74 -2.49 -19.44
CA PRO A 22 9.44 -1.48 -18.43
C PRO A 22 8.98 -2.11 -17.11
N PHE A 23 9.43 -1.48 -16.01
CA PHE A 23 9.05 -1.82 -14.65
C PHE A 23 8.16 -0.71 -14.07
N ALA A 24 6.86 -0.96 -14.01
CA ALA A 24 5.88 -0.01 -13.48
C ALA A 24 5.64 -0.30 -11.99
N THR A 25 5.96 0.65 -11.13
CA THR A 25 5.79 0.52 -9.67
C THR A 25 4.68 1.45 -9.18
N THR A 26 3.69 0.93 -8.45
CA THR A 26 2.59 1.71 -7.87
C THR A 26 1.99 1.02 -6.65
N TYR A 27 0.99 1.62 -6.01
CA TYR A 27 0.25 0.99 -4.92
C TYR A 27 -0.77 -0.01 -5.45
N ALA A 28 -0.90 -1.14 -4.75
CA ALA A 28 -1.83 -2.21 -5.12
C ALA A 28 -3.27 -1.71 -5.28
N ALA A 29 -3.73 -0.82 -4.40
CA ALA A 29 -5.07 -0.24 -4.47
C ALA A 29 -5.32 0.57 -5.74
N PHE A 30 -4.28 1.16 -6.34
CA PHE A 30 -4.40 1.95 -7.57
C PHE A 30 -4.27 1.07 -8.82
N ALA A 31 -3.35 0.11 -8.79
CA ALA A 31 -3.18 -0.88 -9.85
C ALA A 31 -4.47 -1.68 -10.10
N THR A 32 -5.13 -2.19 -9.05
CA THR A 32 -6.28 -3.09 -9.19
C THR A 32 -7.61 -2.37 -9.42
N ARG A 33 -7.66 -1.05 -9.30
CA ARG A 33 -8.93 -0.31 -9.28
C ARG A 33 -9.02 0.75 -10.37
N ARG A 34 -8.11 1.72 -10.39
CA ARG A 34 -8.14 2.82 -11.38
C ARG A 34 -7.38 2.47 -12.66
N ALA A 35 -6.29 1.72 -12.55
CA ALA A 35 -5.43 1.41 -13.69
C ALA A 35 -5.75 0.06 -14.35
N TYR A 36 -6.65 -0.73 -13.76
CA TYR A 36 -6.90 -2.11 -14.17
C TYR A 36 -7.34 -2.24 -15.63
N ASP A 37 -8.26 -1.37 -16.08
CA ASP A 37 -8.74 -1.39 -17.47
C ASP A 37 -7.61 -1.15 -18.48
N PHE A 38 -6.65 -0.28 -18.14
CA PHE A 38 -5.46 -0.02 -18.98
C PHE A 38 -4.47 -1.19 -18.94
N ILE A 39 -4.30 -1.84 -17.79
CA ILE A 39 -3.49 -3.06 -17.70
C ILE A 39 -4.07 -4.14 -18.60
N HIS A 40 -5.40 -4.30 -18.59
CA HIS A 40 -6.06 -5.27 -19.45
C HIS A 40 -5.90 -4.90 -20.93
N GLN A 41 -6.40 -3.74 -21.33
CA GLN A 41 -6.50 -3.36 -22.74
C GLN A 41 -5.16 -3.08 -23.42
N VAL A 42 -4.19 -2.50 -22.69
CA VAL A 42 -2.93 -2.05 -23.29
C VAL A 42 -1.83 -3.09 -23.13
N ILE A 43 -1.80 -3.82 -22.01
CA ILE A 43 -0.71 -4.73 -21.66
C ILE A 43 -1.10 -6.19 -21.90
N ALA A 44 -2.21 -6.63 -21.32
CA ALA A 44 -2.59 -8.04 -21.32
C ALA A 44 -3.09 -8.52 -22.69
N GLU A 45 -3.95 -7.74 -23.36
CA GLU A 45 -4.47 -8.06 -24.70
C GLU A 45 -3.36 -8.29 -25.73
N GLU A 46 -2.30 -7.48 -25.68
CA GLU A 46 -1.18 -7.58 -26.61
C GLU A 46 -0.03 -8.44 -26.08
N HIS A 47 -0.22 -9.10 -24.93
CA HIS A 47 0.78 -9.96 -24.29
C HIS A 47 2.15 -9.27 -24.11
N LEU A 48 2.14 -7.97 -23.78
CA LEU A 48 3.35 -7.16 -23.68
C LEU A 48 4.19 -7.52 -22.44
N ASN A 49 5.52 -7.46 -22.60
CA ASN A 49 6.46 -7.77 -21.51
C ASN A 49 6.65 -6.58 -20.55
N VAL A 50 5.62 -6.28 -19.77
CA VAL A 50 5.65 -5.25 -18.71
C VAL A 50 5.72 -5.93 -17.33
N LYS A 51 6.59 -5.43 -16.46
CA LYS A 51 6.68 -5.90 -15.06
C LYS A 51 5.97 -4.90 -14.14
N ILE A 52 4.92 -5.35 -13.48
CA ILE A 52 4.12 -4.50 -12.57
C ILE A 52 4.43 -4.87 -11.12
N CYS A 53 4.97 -3.91 -10.37
CA CYS A 53 5.30 -4.05 -8.95
C CYS A 53 4.30 -3.24 -8.12
N ALA A 54 3.36 -3.94 -7.47
CA ALA A 54 2.33 -3.34 -6.64
C ALA A 54 2.69 -3.40 -5.15
N ALA A 55 2.94 -2.24 -4.52
CA ALA A 55 3.30 -2.14 -3.11
C ALA A 55 2.07 -1.95 -2.20
N LEU A 56 2.23 -2.25 -0.92
CA LEU A 56 1.24 -2.01 0.15
C LEU A 56 -0.15 -2.65 -0.11
N PRO A 57 -0.22 -3.99 -0.30
CA PRO A 57 -1.49 -4.68 -0.50
C PRO A 57 -2.27 -4.75 0.82
N GLY A 58 -3.09 -3.73 1.09
CA GLY A 58 -4.21 -3.68 2.07
C GLY A 58 -3.92 -4.08 3.53
N LEU A 59 -3.48 -5.31 3.77
CA LEU A 59 -3.31 -5.94 5.08
C LEU A 59 -2.09 -5.42 5.85
N THR A 60 -0.99 -5.12 5.16
CA THR A 60 0.23 -4.58 5.80
C THR A 60 0.22 -3.06 5.90
N THR A 61 -0.74 -2.41 5.23
CA THR A 61 -0.80 -0.96 5.10
C THR A 61 -1.49 -0.38 6.33
N ARG A 62 -0.72 0.21 7.24
CA ARG A 62 -1.27 0.97 8.38
C ARG A 62 -1.85 2.30 7.89
N LEU A 63 -3.01 2.28 7.23
CA LEU A 63 -3.72 3.52 6.86
C LEU A 63 -4.61 4.05 8.01
N ARG A 64 -4.66 3.35 9.14
CA ARG A 64 -5.23 3.88 10.38
C ARG A 64 -4.52 3.28 11.59
N ALA A 65 -3.58 4.02 12.14
CA ALA A 65 -3.20 3.90 13.54
C ALA A 65 -2.97 5.29 14.12
N GLU A 66 -3.87 6.24 13.82
CA GLU A 66 -4.08 7.37 14.73
C GLU A 66 -4.92 6.84 15.88
N PRO A 67 -4.41 6.82 17.13
CA PRO A 67 -5.28 6.63 18.27
C PRO A 67 -6.18 7.86 18.33
N SER A 68 -7.41 7.73 17.85
CA SER A 68 -8.48 8.67 18.17
C SER A 68 -8.49 8.84 19.67
N GLY A 69 -8.13 10.04 20.12
CA GLY A 69 -8.24 10.43 21.52
C GLY A 69 -9.63 10.11 22.04
N ASN A 70 -9.64 9.48 23.21
CA ASN A 70 -10.77 9.14 24.07
C ASN A 70 -11.56 7.87 23.70
N GLY A 71 -11.19 6.75 24.35
CA GLY A 71 -12.03 5.56 24.39
C GLY A 71 -11.29 4.26 24.66
N ARG A 72 -10.68 4.13 25.85
CA ARG A 72 -10.25 2.86 26.46
C ARG A 72 -9.21 2.05 25.65
N SER A 73 -7.96 2.50 25.77
CA SER A 73 -6.77 1.66 25.58
C SER A 73 -6.68 0.63 26.70
N GLY A 74 -7.24 -0.56 26.49
CA GLY A 74 -7.03 -1.73 27.32
C GLY A 74 -7.09 -2.97 26.44
N ASP A 75 -6.20 -3.92 26.70
CA ASP A 75 -6.28 -5.32 26.23
C ASP A 75 -5.53 -5.74 24.95
N TYR A 76 -4.32 -5.22 24.72
CA TYR A 76 -3.29 -5.93 23.91
C TYR A 76 -1.94 -6.09 24.61
N ALA A 77 -1.94 -6.18 25.94
CA ALA A 77 -0.73 -6.46 26.72
C ALA A 77 -1.05 -7.36 27.91
N ARG A 78 -1.54 -8.57 27.66
CA ARG A 78 -1.50 -9.63 28.66
C ARG A 78 -1.07 -10.93 28.01
N HIS A 79 0.24 -11.09 27.87
CA HIS A 79 0.91 -12.36 28.17
C HIS A 79 2.31 -12.06 28.74
N SER A 80 2.56 -12.64 29.93
CA SER A 80 3.88 -12.88 30.52
C SER A 80 4.63 -11.70 31.14
N ARG A 81 4.50 -11.52 32.47
CA ARG A 81 5.54 -11.96 33.44
C ARG A 81 5.25 -11.48 34.87
N HIS A 82 5.54 -12.39 35.80
CA HIS A 82 5.70 -12.16 37.23
C HIS A 82 6.58 -10.95 37.57
N GLY A 83 6.27 -10.31 38.70
CA GLY A 83 7.29 -9.78 39.59
C GLY A 83 7.52 -8.27 39.59
N HIS A 84 7.21 -7.68 40.75
CA HIS A 84 7.84 -6.49 41.33
C HIS A 84 7.38 -5.06 40.96
N ARG A 85 6.73 -4.48 41.99
CA ARG A 85 6.86 -3.12 42.57
C ARG A 85 6.39 -1.94 41.71
N ARG A 86 5.28 -1.36 42.20
CA ARG A 86 4.72 -0.05 41.84
C ARG A 86 5.72 1.06 42.13
N ILE A 87 5.91 1.98 41.19
CA ILE A 87 6.55 3.29 41.37
C ILE A 87 5.51 4.34 40.92
N PRO A 88 5.20 5.39 41.72
CA PRO A 88 4.10 6.30 41.43
C PRO A 88 4.44 7.27 40.29
N ALA A 89 3.44 7.58 39.47
CA ALA A 89 3.54 8.48 38.33
C ALA A 89 3.75 9.94 38.76
N MET A 90 4.78 10.58 38.21
CA MET A 90 5.02 12.03 38.34
C MET A 90 4.26 12.78 37.25
N ARG A 91 3.35 13.64 37.71
CA ARG A 91 2.52 14.58 36.97
C ARG A 91 3.38 15.75 36.49
N TRP A 92 3.53 15.92 35.18
CA TRP A 92 4.21 17.07 34.59
C TRP A 92 3.20 18.13 34.14
N ARG A 93 3.56 19.38 34.47
CA ARG A 93 2.87 20.64 34.20
C ARG A 93 3.30 21.18 32.84
#